data_AF-A0A4W5QTT0-F1
#
_entry.id   AF-A0A4W5QTT0-F1
#
_cell.length_a   1.000
_cell.length_b   1.000
_cell.length_c   1.000
_cell.angle_alpha   90.00
_cell.angle_beta   90.00
_cell.angle_gamma   90.00
#
_symmetry.space_group_name_H-M   'P 1'
#
loop_
_entity.id
_entity.type
_entity.pdbx_description
1 polymer ?
#
loop_
_entity_poly.entity_id
_entity_poly.type
_entity_poly.pdbx_seq_one_letter_code
_entity_poly.pdbx_strand_id
1 'polypeptide(L)'
;MSGDSSTLSWKVVATCGQSESSDTSQTTVAGDGGPTKIIKVCFTSNSANLGKNFKLVRCHEGMTVRNIISAVLSSGCVGPNIQHSLCYGLLLKHLKSAEVHWLHPNLTVSELQLRYEQQHLEAEWRYDLRIRYIPADFIEKFKEDRTTLLYFYQQVRSDYMQHCASKVSDGMALQLGCLEIRRFYKDMNPNGLEKKSNYELLEKDVGLSLFFPKELTDNMKTKALRKMIQQTFQRYSCLKEEECVVKFFTTLADCYDYIQESFTCQLVVSHTHSHIYTLTHTHTHIQYTP
;
A
#
# COMPACT_ATOMS: atom_id res chain seq x y z
N MET A 1 -23.04 -22.74 38.19
CA MET A 1 -24.12 -21.86 37.66
C MET A 1 -23.78 -20.44 38.07
N SER A 2 -23.25 -19.67 37.14
CA SER A 2 -23.31 -18.20 37.03
C SER A 2 -22.34 -17.82 35.92
N GLY A 3 -22.90 -17.56 34.75
CA GLY A 3 -22.17 -17.18 33.56
C GLY A 3 -21.98 -15.67 33.54
N ASP A 4 -20.73 -15.23 33.49
CA ASP A 4 -20.37 -13.87 33.09
C ASP A 4 -20.48 -13.76 31.57
N SER A 5 -21.68 -13.38 31.11
CA SER A 5 -21.92 -12.90 29.75
C SER A 5 -21.37 -11.48 29.60
N SER A 6 -20.05 -11.34 29.48
CA SER A 6 -19.46 -10.13 28.89
C SER A 6 -19.44 -10.29 27.37
N THR A 7 -20.59 -9.98 26.76
CA THR A 7 -20.71 -9.80 25.32
C THR A 7 -19.77 -8.67 24.90
N LEU A 8 -18.72 -8.99 24.15
CA LEU A 8 -17.79 -8.02 23.59
C LEU A 8 -18.55 -7.12 22.61
N SER A 9 -18.91 -5.92 23.06
CA SER A 9 -19.40 -4.87 22.18
C SER A 9 -18.21 -4.33 21.38
N TRP A 10 -18.08 -4.77 20.14
CA TRP A 10 -17.10 -4.21 19.21
C TRP A 10 -17.54 -2.79 18.86
N LYS A 11 -16.80 -1.78 19.34
CA LYS A 11 -16.84 -0.46 18.73
C LYS A 11 -16.17 -0.58 17.38
N VAL A 12 -16.97 -0.93 16.37
CA VAL A 12 -16.71 -0.52 14.99
C VAL A 12 -16.50 0.99 15.07
N VAL A 13 -15.35 1.47 14.62
CA VAL A 13 -15.14 2.91 14.45
C VAL A 13 -16.25 3.40 13.54
N ALA A 14 -17.18 4.17 14.12
CA ALA A 14 -18.30 4.72 13.41
C ALA A 14 -17.78 5.51 12.20
N THR A 15 -18.34 5.18 11.04
CA THR A 15 -18.30 6.00 9.83
C THR A 15 -18.79 7.40 10.22
N CYS A 16 -17.87 8.37 10.22
CA CYS A 16 -18.24 9.76 10.43
C CYS A 16 -18.93 10.27 9.16
N GLY A 17 -20.25 10.47 9.29
CA GLY A 17 -21.03 11.56 8.71
C GLY A 17 -20.96 11.79 7.20
N GLN A 18 -22.05 11.43 6.51
CA GLN A 18 -22.53 12.28 5.43
C GLN A 18 -22.79 13.68 6.01
N SER A 19 -21.97 14.66 5.64
CA SER A 19 -22.29 16.05 5.86
C SER A 19 -23.17 16.51 4.70
N GLU A 20 -24.45 16.74 4.98
CA GLU A 20 -25.35 17.49 4.12
C GLU A 20 -24.73 18.85 3.79
N SER A 21 -24.75 19.19 2.50
CA SER A 21 -24.33 20.47 1.96
C SER A 21 -25.21 21.58 2.52
N SER A 22 -24.67 22.36 3.45
CA SER A 22 -25.21 23.67 3.80
C SER A 22 -24.38 24.72 3.06
N ASP A 23 -25.03 25.41 2.13
CA ASP A 23 -24.51 26.60 1.47
C ASP A 23 -24.10 27.64 2.53
N THR A 24 -22.83 28.03 2.51
CA THR A 24 -22.43 29.32 3.08
C THR A 24 -21.30 29.90 2.25
N SER A 25 -21.70 30.87 1.43
CA SER A 25 -20.84 31.79 0.71
C SER A 25 -19.92 32.53 1.68
N GLN A 26 -18.61 32.47 1.44
CA GLN A 26 -17.69 33.53 1.85
C GLN A 26 -16.51 33.65 0.89
N THR A 27 -16.50 34.80 0.23
CA THR A 27 -15.54 35.35 -0.71
C THR A 27 -14.22 35.67 -0.01
N THR A 28 -13.07 35.25 -0.54
CA THR A 28 -11.82 36.00 -0.39
C THR A 28 -10.83 35.75 -1.53
N VAL A 29 -10.52 36.86 -2.21
CA VAL A 29 -9.30 37.26 -2.93
C VAL A 29 -8.91 36.46 -4.17
N ALA A 30 -9.27 37.04 -5.31
CA ALA A 30 -8.71 36.77 -6.62
C ALA A 30 -7.20 37.04 -6.62
N GLY A 31 -6.42 35.99 -6.84
CA GLY A 31 -5.02 36.05 -7.24
C GLY A 31 -4.85 35.23 -8.50
N ASP A 32 -4.69 35.93 -9.63
CA ASP A 32 -4.09 35.51 -10.89
C ASP A 32 -4.43 34.07 -11.37
N GLY A 33 -5.67 33.89 -11.82
CA GLY A 33 -6.25 32.58 -12.13
C GLY A 33 -5.90 32.05 -13.51
N GLY A 34 -4.67 31.57 -13.69
CA GLY A 34 -4.39 30.59 -14.75
C GLY A 34 -5.30 29.36 -14.61
N PRO A 35 -5.50 28.56 -15.68
CA PRO A 35 -6.39 27.41 -15.65
C PRO A 35 -5.95 26.45 -14.53
N THR A 36 -6.81 26.29 -13.52
CA THR A 36 -6.49 25.48 -12.36
C THR A 36 -6.89 24.04 -12.61
N LYS A 37 -5.94 23.10 -12.50
CA LYS A 37 -6.19 21.66 -12.64
C LYS A 37 -6.47 21.03 -11.29
N ILE A 38 -7.31 20.00 -11.24
CA ILE A 38 -7.50 19.18 -10.03
C ILE A 38 -6.98 17.77 -10.32
N ILE A 39 -5.95 17.34 -9.60
CA ILE A 39 -5.39 15.98 -9.71
C ILE A 39 -5.91 15.12 -8.56
N LYS A 40 -6.44 13.94 -8.89
CA LYS A 40 -6.84 12.92 -7.92
C LYS A 40 -5.68 11.99 -7.62
N VAL A 41 -5.04 12.18 -6.47
CA VAL A 41 -3.94 11.32 -6.00
C VAL A 41 -4.49 10.23 -5.09
N CYS A 42 -4.38 8.98 -5.52
CA CYS A 42 -4.73 7.81 -4.73
C CYS A 42 -3.58 7.42 -3.81
N PHE A 43 -3.89 6.82 -2.66
CA PHE A 43 -2.89 6.38 -1.70
C PHE A 43 -3.37 5.15 -0.92
N THR A 44 -2.42 4.42 -0.36
CA THR A 44 -2.72 3.22 0.46
C THR A 44 -3.13 3.64 1.87
N SER A 45 -4.07 2.92 2.48
CA SER A 45 -4.52 3.16 3.86
C SER A 45 -4.67 1.85 4.60
N ASN A 46 -4.72 1.93 5.93
CA ASN A 46 -4.92 0.80 6.82
C ASN A 46 -6.38 0.27 6.83
N SER A 47 -7.28 0.89 6.05
CA SER A 47 -8.67 0.45 5.92
C SER A 47 -8.79 -0.74 4.96
N ALA A 48 -9.84 -1.56 5.14
CA ALA A 48 -10.15 -2.69 4.26
C ALA A 48 -10.36 -2.28 2.78
N ASN A 49 -10.53 -0.98 2.51
CA ASN A 49 -10.66 -0.40 1.17
C ASN A 49 -9.28 -0.10 0.54
N LEU A 50 -8.49 -1.15 0.30
CA LEU A 50 -7.20 -1.07 -0.40
C LEU A 50 -7.36 -0.34 -1.75
N GLY A 51 -6.59 0.72 -1.97
CA GLY A 51 -6.54 1.47 -3.23
C GLY A 51 -7.74 2.38 -3.55
N LYS A 52 -8.69 2.58 -2.63
CA LYS A 52 -9.83 3.50 -2.85
C LYS A 52 -9.69 4.87 -2.19
N ASN A 53 -8.67 5.04 -1.34
CA ASN A 53 -8.42 6.32 -0.67
C ASN A 53 -7.73 7.28 -1.64
N PHE A 54 -8.18 8.53 -1.66
CA PHE A 54 -7.61 9.56 -2.52
C PHE A 54 -7.73 10.95 -1.90
N LYS A 55 -6.89 11.85 -2.40
CA LYS A 55 -6.93 13.29 -2.12
C LYS A 55 -7.00 14.03 -3.44
N LEU A 56 -7.92 14.99 -3.54
CA LEU A 56 -7.96 15.94 -4.65
C LEU A 56 -6.98 17.08 -4.33
N VAL A 57 -6.06 17.35 -5.24
CA VAL A 57 -5.05 18.39 -5.13
C VAL A 57 -5.31 19.43 -6.22
N ARG A 58 -5.48 20.68 -5.81
CA ARG A 58 -5.62 21.81 -6.72
C ARG A 58 -4.24 22.27 -7.17
N CYS A 59 -3.99 22.26 -8.47
CA CYS A 59 -2.69 22.47 -9.08
C CYS A 59 -2.73 23.65 -10.06
N HIS A 60 -1.64 24.40 -10.12
CA HIS A 60 -1.35 25.36 -11.19
C HIS A 60 -0.22 24.81 -12.07
N GLU A 61 -0.05 25.37 -13.27
CA GLU A 61 0.85 24.84 -14.31
C GLU A 61 2.32 24.69 -13.86
N GLY A 62 2.84 25.66 -13.12
CA GLY A 62 4.23 25.65 -12.61
C GLY A 62 4.46 24.77 -11.37
N MET A 63 3.41 24.18 -10.80
CA MET A 63 3.53 23.34 -9.62
C MET A 63 4.27 22.04 -9.98
N THR A 64 5.24 21.63 -9.16
CA THR A 64 5.99 20.39 -9.40
C THR A 64 5.31 19.17 -8.78
N VAL A 65 5.66 17.98 -9.26
CA VAL A 65 5.24 16.70 -8.65
C VAL A 65 5.62 16.64 -7.16
N ARG A 66 6.78 17.18 -6.77
CA ARG A 66 7.18 17.32 -5.36
C ARG A 66 6.17 18.13 -4.55
N ASN A 67 5.67 19.23 -5.10
CA ASN A 67 4.65 20.04 -4.42
C ASN A 67 3.33 19.27 -4.28
N ILE A 68 2.95 18.47 -5.29
CA ILE A 68 1.74 17.62 -5.22
C ILE A 68 1.87 16.59 -4.10
N ILE A 69 2.98 15.86 -4.06
CA ILE A 69 3.28 14.89 -2.98
C ILE A 69 3.22 15.59 -1.63
N SER A 70 3.89 16.74 -1.49
CA SER A 70 3.91 17.52 -0.25
C SER A 70 2.51 17.96 0.19
N ALA A 71 1.64 18.36 -0.74
CA ALA A 71 0.25 18.73 -0.45
C ALA A 71 -0.57 17.54 0.06
N VAL A 72 -0.36 16.33 -0.47
CA VAL A 72 -1.02 15.12 0.02
C VAL A 72 -0.53 14.76 1.42
N LEU A 73 0.79 14.69 1.63
CA LEU A 73 1.39 14.32 2.91
C LEU A 73 1.04 15.31 4.04
N SER A 74 1.14 16.62 3.77
CA SER A 74 0.83 17.66 4.75
C SER A 74 -0.66 17.79 5.07
N SER A 75 -1.56 17.26 4.22
CA SER A 75 -3.00 17.28 4.50
C SER A 75 -3.43 16.35 5.63
N GLY A 76 -2.53 15.47 6.11
CA GLY A 76 -2.81 14.50 7.17
C GLY A 76 -3.65 13.30 6.74
N CYS A 77 -4.08 13.22 5.46
CA CYS A 77 -4.93 12.13 4.98
C CYS A 77 -4.22 10.78 4.90
N VAL A 78 -2.89 10.79 4.79
CA VAL A 78 -2.04 9.58 4.81
C VAL A 78 -1.78 9.14 6.25
N GLY A 79 -1.56 10.11 7.14
CA GLY A 79 -1.34 9.92 8.58
C GLY A 79 -0.52 11.07 9.17
N PRO A 80 -0.40 11.14 10.50
CA PRO A 80 0.35 12.19 11.17
C PRO A 80 1.87 11.94 11.17
N ASN A 81 2.64 12.97 11.54
CA ASN A 81 4.05 12.89 11.92
C ASN A 81 5.01 12.23 10.89
N ILE A 82 4.76 12.45 9.59
CA ILE A 82 5.63 11.94 8.53
C ILE A 82 6.95 12.71 8.53
N GLN A 83 8.04 12.00 8.78
CA GLN A 83 9.42 12.50 8.75
C GLN A 83 10.12 12.13 7.43
N HIS A 84 9.81 10.97 6.87
CA HIS A 84 10.46 10.41 5.68
C HIS A 84 9.76 10.80 4.37
N SER A 85 9.39 12.08 4.21
CA SER A 85 8.64 12.56 3.04
C SER A 85 9.35 12.33 1.69
N LEU A 86 10.69 12.32 1.69
CA LEU A 86 11.51 12.09 0.49
C LEU A 86 11.46 10.63 -0.01
N CYS A 87 10.95 9.70 0.79
CA CYS A 87 10.76 8.31 0.37
C CYS A 87 9.59 8.14 -0.61
N TYR A 88 8.67 9.11 -0.64
CA TYR A 88 7.46 9.06 -1.46
C TYR A 88 7.74 9.56 -2.89
N GLY A 89 7.15 8.86 -3.85
CA GLY A 89 7.08 9.22 -5.26
C GLY A 89 5.63 9.16 -5.77
N LEU A 90 5.43 9.64 -6.99
CA LEU A 90 4.12 9.62 -7.65
C LEU A 90 4.20 8.73 -8.88
N LEU A 91 3.34 7.72 -8.93
CA LEU A 91 3.25 6.76 -10.01
C LEU A 91 2.02 7.06 -10.86
N LEU A 92 2.22 7.34 -12.14
CA LEU A 92 1.16 7.49 -13.13
C LEU A 92 0.92 6.13 -13.79
N LYS A 93 -0.31 5.65 -13.78
CA LYS A 93 -0.72 4.39 -14.42
C LYS A 93 -1.80 4.65 -15.45
N HIS A 94 -1.64 4.07 -16.63
CA HIS A 94 -2.72 4.00 -17.60
C HIS A 94 -3.64 2.84 -17.21
N LEU A 95 -4.95 3.09 -17.16
CA LEU A 95 -5.94 2.11 -16.70
C LEU A 95 -6.35 1.10 -17.78
N LYS A 96 -6.02 1.38 -19.04
CA LYS A 96 -6.39 0.55 -20.20
C LYS A 96 -5.20 -0.15 -20.88
N SER A 97 -3.97 0.14 -20.47
CA SER A 97 -2.76 -0.55 -20.94
C SER A 97 -1.85 -0.92 -19.77
N ALA A 98 -0.71 -1.54 -20.07
CA ALA A 98 0.31 -1.85 -19.07
C ALA A 98 1.25 -0.66 -18.78
N GLU A 99 0.96 0.53 -19.31
CA GLU A 99 1.82 1.70 -19.17
C GLU A 99 1.84 2.25 -17.75
N VAL A 100 3.06 2.44 -17.26
CA VAL A 100 3.33 2.94 -15.92
C VAL A 100 4.53 3.88 -15.99
N HIS A 101 4.38 5.07 -15.41
CA HIS A 101 5.40 6.10 -15.39
C HIS A 101 5.61 6.63 -13.98
N TRP A 102 6.82 6.43 -13.44
CA TRP A 102 7.24 7.17 -12.26
C TRP A 102 7.50 8.62 -12.64
N LEU A 103 6.78 9.54 -11.99
CA LEU A 103 6.88 10.97 -12.26
C LEU A 103 8.07 11.56 -11.51
N HIS A 104 8.95 12.24 -12.24
CA HIS A 104 10.13 12.89 -11.63
C HIS A 104 9.68 14.02 -10.68
N PRO A 105 10.28 14.17 -9.48
CA PRO A 105 9.84 15.17 -8.50
C PRO A 105 9.83 16.62 -9.01
N ASN A 106 10.70 16.95 -9.96
CA ASN A 106 10.80 18.31 -10.52
C ASN A 106 9.97 18.51 -11.80
N LEU A 107 9.27 17.47 -12.29
CA LEU A 107 8.35 17.61 -13.43
C LEU A 107 7.21 18.54 -13.05
N THR A 108 6.91 19.52 -13.90
CA THR A 108 5.80 20.46 -13.69
C THR A 108 4.47 19.88 -14.19
N VAL A 109 3.35 20.45 -13.74
CA VAL A 109 2.01 20.02 -14.17
C VAL A 109 1.80 20.27 -15.67
N SER A 110 2.31 21.37 -16.21
CA SER A 110 2.23 21.65 -17.65
C SER A 110 3.01 20.63 -18.50
N GLU A 111 4.24 20.29 -18.10
CA GLU A 111 5.04 19.26 -18.77
C GLU A 111 4.39 17.88 -18.66
N LEU A 112 3.77 17.58 -17.51
CA LEU A 112 3.06 16.32 -17.30
C LEU A 112 1.90 16.18 -18.29
N GLN A 113 1.08 17.23 -18.44
CA GLN A 113 -0.04 17.25 -19.38
C GLN A 113 0.44 17.05 -20.82
N LEU A 114 1.45 17.82 -21.23
CA LEU A 114 2.04 17.74 -22.56
C LEU A 114 2.58 16.34 -22.88
N ARG A 115 3.23 15.69 -21.91
CA ARG A 115 3.95 14.43 -22.14
C ARG A 115 3.06 13.19 -22.11
N TYR A 116 2.06 13.15 -21.24
CA TYR A 116 1.29 11.92 -20.98
C TYR A 116 -0.20 12.05 -21.30
N GLU A 117 -0.81 13.19 -20.97
CA GLU A 117 -2.27 13.34 -21.06
C GLU A 117 -2.76 13.87 -22.41
N GLN A 118 -1.89 14.41 -23.27
CA GLN A 118 -2.32 14.79 -24.62
C GLN A 118 -2.65 13.57 -25.50
N GLN A 119 -2.14 12.40 -25.16
CA GLN A 119 -2.29 11.19 -25.96
C GLN A 119 -3.56 10.40 -25.61
N HIS A 120 -4.12 10.61 -24.41
CA HIS A 120 -5.18 9.80 -23.81
C HIS A 120 -6.13 10.65 -22.95
N LEU A 121 -7.34 10.17 -22.69
CA LEU A 121 -8.28 10.92 -21.86
C LEU A 121 -7.79 10.97 -20.40
N GLU A 122 -8.01 12.08 -19.68
CA GLU A 122 -7.58 12.22 -18.28
C GLU A 122 -8.14 11.11 -17.38
N ALA A 123 -9.38 10.65 -17.63
CA ALA A 123 -10.02 9.58 -16.87
C ALA A 123 -9.37 8.19 -17.07
N GLU A 124 -8.50 8.04 -18.07
CA GLU A 124 -7.73 6.81 -18.32
C GLU A 124 -6.45 6.76 -17.49
N TRP A 125 -6.10 7.86 -16.82
CA TRP A 125 -4.91 7.96 -15.98
C TRP A 125 -5.24 7.91 -14.49
N ARG A 126 -4.34 7.28 -13.74
CA ARG A 126 -4.42 7.19 -12.29
C ARG A 126 -3.09 7.55 -11.65
N TYR A 127 -3.14 8.44 -10.67
CA TYR A 127 -2.00 8.83 -9.85
C TYR A 127 -2.01 8.06 -8.54
N ASP A 128 -1.00 7.25 -8.28
CA ASP A 128 -0.79 6.54 -7.02
C ASP A 128 0.43 7.14 -6.29
N LEU A 129 0.21 7.69 -5.11
CA LEU A 129 1.28 8.01 -4.17
C LEU A 129 1.88 6.69 -3.67
N ARG A 130 3.21 6.54 -3.74
CA ARG A 130 3.88 5.29 -3.35
C ARG A 130 5.23 5.59 -2.72
N ILE A 131 5.69 4.72 -1.83
CA ILE A 131 7.09 4.74 -1.40
C ILE A 131 7.92 4.07 -2.48
N ARG A 132 8.97 4.77 -2.91
CA ARG A 132 9.89 4.30 -3.96
C ARG A 132 11.34 4.35 -3.50
N TYR A 133 11.72 5.43 -2.81
CA TYR A 133 13.09 5.65 -2.38
C TYR A 133 13.26 5.11 -0.97
N ILE A 134 13.68 3.85 -0.88
CA ILE A 134 13.79 3.11 0.38
C ILE A 134 15.21 3.31 0.93
N PRO A 135 15.38 3.88 2.13
CA PRO A 135 16.70 4.10 2.70
C PRO A 135 17.36 2.77 3.10
N ALA A 136 18.69 2.72 3.14
CA ALA A 136 19.39 1.64 3.84
C ALA A 136 18.88 1.54 5.30
N ASP A 137 18.73 0.32 5.81
CA ASP A 137 18.16 0.02 7.12
C ASP A 137 16.77 0.64 7.34
N PHE A 138 15.92 0.60 6.30
CA PHE A 138 14.60 1.23 6.32
C PHE A 138 13.73 0.79 7.50
N ILE A 139 13.88 -0.43 8.01
CA ILE A 139 13.10 -0.93 9.14
C ILE A 139 13.34 -0.06 10.38
N GLU A 140 14.60 0.22 10.72
CA GLU A 140 14.92 1.03 11.90
C GLU A 140 14.51 2.49 11.69
N LYS A 141 14.76 3.05 10.50
CA LYS A 141 14.36 4.42 10.16
C LYS A 141 12.85 4.62 10.18
N PHE A 142 12.10 3.69 9.62
CA PHE A 142 10.63 3.80 9.57
C PHE A 142 9.98 3.52 10.92
N LYS A 143 10.62 2.82 11.87
CA LYS A 143 10.07 2.69 13.24
C LYS A 143 9.90 4.05 13.94
N GLU A 144 10.78 5.01 13.64
CA GLU A 144 10.68 6.39 14.14
C GLU A 144 9.52 7.17 13.48
N ASP A 145 9.03 6.69 12.33
CA ASP A 145 7.94 7.25 11.53
C ASP A 145 6.86 6.20 11.26
N ARG A 146 6.03 5.95 12.28
CA ARG A 146 4.97 4.92 12.23
C ARG A 146 4.06 5.03 11.00
N THR A 147 3.76 6.25 10.55
CA THR A 147 2.91 6.46 9.38
C THR A 147 3.59 5.92 8.13
N THR A 148 4.87 6.25 7.91
CA THR A 148 5.63 5.71 6.77
C THR A 148 5.84 4.20 6.87
N LEU A 149 6.11 3.65 8.06
CA LEU A 149 6.23 2.19 8.25
C LEU A 149 4.96 1.46 7.81
N LEU A 150 3.80 1.89 8.32
CA LEU A 150 2.52 1.27 8.01
C LEU A 150 2.10 1.52 6.56
N TYR A 151 2.44 2.68 6.00
CA TYR A 151 2.20 2.96 4.58
C TYR A 151 2.98 1.99 3.69
N PHE A 152 4.28 1.80 3.97
CA PHE A 152 5.12 0.89 3.22
C PHE A 152 4.65 -0.56 3.38
N TYR A 153 4.30 -0.95 4.60
CA TYR A 153 3.72 -2.26 4.88
C TYR A 153 2.49 -2.53 4.00
N GLN A 154 1.53 -1.60 3.97
CA GLN A 154 0.31 -1.80 3.18
C GLN A 154 0.58 -1.80 1.69
N GLN A 155 1.54 -1.01 1.22
CA GLN A 155 1.98 -1.03 -0.17
C GLN A 155 2.55 -2.40 -0.56
N VAL A 156 3.55 -2.88 0.19
CA VAL A 156 4.21 -4.17 -0.07
C VAL A 156 3.22 -5.34 0.05
N ARG A 157 2.34 -5.30 1.05
CA ARG A 157 1.28 -6.29 1.22
C ARG A 157 0.32 -6.30 0.03
N SER A 158 -0.10 -5.13 -0.45
CA SER A 158 -0.97 -5.02 -1.63
C SER A 158 -0.31 -5.61 -2.86
N ASP A 159 0.97 -5.30 -3.10
CA ASP A 159 1.72 -5.81 -4.24
C ASP A 159 1.91 -7.34 -4.14
N TYR A 160 2.21 -7.85 -2.94
CA TYR A 160 2.25 -9.30 -2.67
C TYR A 160 0.93 -9.98 -3.05
N MET A 161 -0.20 -9.48 -2.54
CA MET A 161 -1.52 -10.06 -2.81
C MET A 161 -1.88 -10.04 -4.30
N GLN A 162 -1.42 -9.04 -5.05
CA GLN A 162 -1.73 -8.87 -6.47
C GLN A 162 -0.82 -9.69 -7.40
N HIS A 163 0.47 -9.83 -7.07
CA HIS A 163 1.48 -10.30 -8.03
C HIS A 163 2.19 -11.59 -7.63
N CYS A 164 2.22 -11.92 -6.33
CA CYS A 164 3.05 -12.99 -5.79
C CYS A 164 2.27 -14.05 -5.00
N ALA A 165 1.14 -13.70 -4.39
CA ALA A 165 0.44 -14.58 -3.46
C ALA A 165 -0.04 -15.91 -4.08
N SER A 166 -0.33 -15.94 -5.39
CA SER A 166 -0.70 -17.17 -6.10
C SER A 166 0.49 -18.09 -6.45
N LYS A 167 1.72 -17.60 -6.28
CA LYS A 167 2.96 -18.32 -6.64
C LYS A 167 3.72 -18.86 -5.42
N VAL A 168 3.39 -18.39 -4.22
CA VAL A 168 4.03 -18.85 -2.99
C VAL A 168 3.41 -20.15 -2.49
N SER A 169 4.13 -20.89 -1.65
CA SER A 169 3.59 -22.10 -1.03
C SER A 169 2.45 -21.79 -0.06
N ASP A 170 1.55 -22.76 0.14
CA ASP A 170 0.47 -22.66 1.14
C ASP A 170 0.99 -22.28 2.52
N GLY A 171 2.14 -22.84 2.93
CA GLY A 171 2.80 -22.52 4.19
C GLY A 171 3.19 -21.04 4.30
N MET A 172 3.77 -20.47 3.25
CA MET A 172 4.14 -19.05 3.21
C MET A 172 2.90 -18.15 3.24
N ALA A 173 1.89 -18.47 2.42
CA ALA A 173 0.63 -17.73 2.38
C ALA A 173 -0.09 -17.76 3.75
N LEU A 174 -0.07 -18.89 4.45
CA LEU A 174 -0.60 -19.03 5.81
C LEU A 174 0.16 -18.15 6.81
N GLN A 175 1.49 -18.12 6.74
CA GLN A 175 2.30 -17.30 7.63
C GLN A 175 2.01 -15.81 7.44
N LEU A 176 2.07 -15.32 6.21
CA LEU A 176 1.83 -13.91 5.88
C LEU A 176 0.39 -13.49 6.20
N GLY A 177 -0.60 -14.34 5.90
CA GLY A 177 -1.99 -14.06 6.22
C GLY A 177 -2.27 -14.06 7.72
N CYS A 178 -1.68 -14.97 8.51
CA CYS A 178 -1.82 -14.98 9.96
C CYS A 178 -1.15 -13.77 10.64
N LEU A 179 -0.01 -13.30 10.11
CA LEU A 179 0.61 -12.04 10.55
C LEU A 179 -0.33 -10.86 10.32
N GLU A 180 -0.99 -10.78 9.16
CA GLU A 180 -1.97 -9.72 8.92
C GLU A 180 -3.21 -9.86 9.81
N ILE A 181 -3.71 -11.06 10.08
CA ILE A 181 -4.83 -11.22 11.03
C ILE A 181 -4.45 -10.66 12.41
N ARG A 182 -3.25 -11.00 12.91
CA ARG A 182 -2.76 -10.51 14.21
C ARG A 182 -2.59 -8.99 14.21
N ARG A 183 -2.07 -8.42 13.13
CA ARG A 183 -1.89 -6.97 12.95
C ARG A 183 -3.23 -6.24 12.87
N PHE A 184 -4.15 -6.75 12.04
CA PHE A 184 -5.46 -6.17 11.79
C PHE A 184 -6.33 -6.17 13.05
N TYR A 185 -6.32 -7.27 13.81
CA TYR A 185 -7.00 -7.39 15.10
C TYR A 185 -6.05 -7.21 16.28
N LYS A 186 -5.37 -6.06 16.34
CA LYS A 186 -4.35 -5.77 17.36
C LYS A 186 -4.81 -5.96 18.81
N ASP A 187 -6.10 -5.81 19.10
CA ASP A 187 -6.67 -5.95 20.46
C ASP A 187 -7.25 -7.34 20.75
N MET A 188 -7.17 -8.27 19.80
CA MET A 188 -7.65 -9.64 19.99
C MET A 188 -6.77 -10.39 21.00
N ASN A 189 -7.36 -11.19 21.88
CA ASN A 189 -6.58 -12.01 22.81
C ASN A 189 -5.77 -13.10 22.05
N PRO A 190 -4.65 -13.60 22.60
CA PRO A 190 -3.80 -14.57 21.91
C PRO A 190 -4.52 -15.85 21.45
N ASN A 191 -5.49 -16.33 22.24
CA ASN A 191 -6.28 -17.52 21.91
C ASN A 191 -7.56 -17.18 21.10
N GLY A 192 -7.61 -15.98 20.50
CA GLY A 192 -8.83 -15.40 19.97
C GLY A 192 -9.44 -16.23 18.85
N LEU A 193 -8.61 -16.79 17.98
CA LEU A 193 -9.07 -17.63 16.87
C LEU A 193 -9.33 -19.09 17.24
N GLU A 194 -9.00 -19.54 18.46
CA GLU A 194 -9.31 -20.92 18.89
C GLU A 194 -10.83 -21.12 18.98
N LYS A 195 -11.54 -20.08 19.45
CA LYS A 195 -13.00 -20.07 19.53
C LYS A 195 -13.63 -20.12 18.14
N LYS A 196 -14.47 -21.14 17.92
CA LYS A 196 -15.20 -21.36 16.65
C LYS A 196 -15.97 -20.13 16.18
N SER A 197 -16.68 -19.47 17.09
CA SER A 197 -17.46 -18.26 16.78
C SER A 197 -16.61 -17.11 16.24
N ASN A 198 -15.40 -16.93 16.75
CA ASN A 198 -14.52 -15.84 16.34
C ASN A 198 -13.96 -16.09 14.93
N TYR A 199 -13.62 -17.34 14.62
CA TYR A 199 -13.24 -17.71 13.26
C TYR A 199 -14.41 -17.54 12.28
N GLU A 200 -15.61 -17.95 12.66
CA GLU A 200 -16.80 -17.78 11.80
C GLU A 200 -17.12 -16.30 11.55
N LEU A 201 -16.92 -15.43 12.54
CA LEU A 201 -17.05 -13.99 12.39
C LEU A 201 -16.02 -13.43 11.40
N LEU A 202 -14.75 -13.84 11.52
CA LEU A 202 -13.69 -13.48 10.58
C LEU A 202 -14.04 -13.88 9.15
N GLU A 203 -14.51 -15.12 8.97
CA GLU A 203 -14.84 -15.68 7.67
C GLU A 203 -16.08 -15.02 7.03
N LYS A 204 -17.11 -14.72 7.82
CA LYS A 204 -18.38 -14.18 7.31
C LYS A 204 -18.38 -12.67 7.14
N ASP A 205 -17.86 -11.93 8.12
CA ASP A 205 -18.05 -10.48 8.17
C ASP A 205 -16.90 -9.73 7.49
N VAL A 206 -15.69 -10.30 7.50
CA VAL A 206 -14.50 -9.71 6.87
C VAL A 206 -14.08 -10.46 5.61
N GLY A 207 -14.15 -11.79 5.63
CA GLY A 207 -13.77 -12.63 4.51
C GLY A 207 -12.29 -13.00 4.53
N LEU A 208 -12.00 -14.29 4.30
CA LEU A 208 -10.63 -14.81 4.28
C LEU A 208 -9.81 -14.28 3.09
N SER A 209 -10.47 -13.85 2.01
CA SER A 209 -9.82 -13.27 0.82
C SER A 209 -9.10 -11.95 1.11
N LEU A 210 -9.40 -11.29 2.24
CA LEU A 210 -8.61 -10.15 2.69
C LEU A 210 -7.21 -10.60 3.10
N PHE A 211 -7.06 -11.77 3.72
CA PHE A 211 -5.82 -12.23 4.35
C PHE A 211 -5.05 -13.27 3.53
N PHE A 212 -5.75 -14.03 2.69
CA PHE A 212 -5.21 -15.20 1.99
C PHE A 212 -5.53 -15.15 0.49
N PRO A 213 -4.63 -15.67 -0.37
CA PRO A 213 -4.90 -15.83 -1.79
C PRO A 213 -6.05 -16.80 -2.05
N LYS A 214 -6.78 -16.60 -3.15
CA LYS A 214 -7.93 -17.43 -3.51
C LYS A 214 -7.53 -18.88 -3.74
N GLU A 215 -6.34 -19.09 -4.30
CA GLU A 215 -5.76 -20.39 -4.56
C GLU A 215 -5.66 -21.22 -3.27
N LEU A 216 -5.30 -20.60 -2.14
CA LEU A 216 -5.26 -21.28 -0.84
C LEU A 216 -6.66 -21.58 -0.31
N THR A 217 -7.61 -20.65 -0.45
CA THR A 217 -8.97 -20.81 0.08
C THR A 217 -9.77 -21.85 -0.71
N ASP A 218 -9.57 -21.93 -2.01
CA ASP A 218 -10.38 -22.74 -2.92
C ASP A 218 -9.87 -24.19 -2.99
N ASN A 219 -8.55 -24.40 -2.86
CA ASN A 219 -7.94 -25.72 -2.95
C ASN A 219 -8.05 -26.55 -1.66
N MET A 220 -8.51 -25.96 -0.55
CA MET A 220 -8.52 -26.61 0.75
C MET A 220 -9.92 -26.74 1.33
N LYS A 221 -10.22 -27.93 1.89
CA LYS A 221 -11.46 -28.14 2.64
C LYS A 221 -11.53 -27.16 3.82
N THR A 222 -12.67 -26.49 4.00
CA THR A 222 -12.89 -25.46 5.03
C THR A 222 -12.41 -25.87 6.43
N LYS A 223 -12.71 -27.10 6.86
CA LYS A 223 -12.29 -27.63 8.17
C LYS A 223 -10.76 -27.77 8.28
N ALA A 224 -10.08 -28.16 7.21
CA ALA A 224 -8.63 -28.30 7.18
C ALA A 224 -7.96 -26.92 7.18
N LEU A 225 -8.40 -26.01 6.30
CA LEU A 225 -7.90 -24.64 6.23
C LEU A 225 -8.01 -23.92 7.56
N ARG A 226 -9.19 -23.99 8.20
CA ARG A 226 -9.40 -23.44 9.54
C ARG A 226 -8.39 -23.96 10.55
N LYS A 227 -8.15 -25.27 10.59
CA LYS A 227 -7.20 -25.89 11.53
C LYS A 227 -5.79 -25.33 11.31
N MET A 228 -5.36 -25.19 10.06
CA MET A 228 -4.04 -24.65 9.73
C MET A 228 -3.90 -23.17 10.06
N ILE A 229 -4.93 -22.36 9.82
CA ILE A 229 -4.95 -20.94 10.21
C ILE A 229 -4.81 -20.83 11.73
N GLN A 230 -5.61 -21.59 12.50
CA GLN A 230 -5.55 -21.58 13.96
C GLN A 230 -4.16 -21.99 14.49
N GLN A 231 -3.59 -23.07 13.95
CA GLN A 231 -2.26 -23.56 14.34
C GLN A 231 -1.14 -22.58 13.98
N THR A 232 -1.23 -21.95 12.80
CA THR A 232 -0.22 -20.98 12.37
C THR A 232 -0.32 -19.68 13.15
N PHE A 233 -1.54 -19.21 13.40
CA PHE A 233 -1.81 -17.99 14.17
C PHE A 233 -1.25 -18.05 15.60
N GLN A 234 -1.32 -19.20 16.26
CA GLN A 234 -0.76 -19.37 17.62
C GLN A 234 0.72 -18.94 17.71
N ARG A 235 1.51 -19.16 16.66
CA ARG A 235 2.93 -18.75 16.59
C ARG A 235 3.14 -17.23 16.66
N TYR A 236 2.13 -16.46 16.27
CA TYR A 236 2.17 -15.00 16.20
C TYR A 236 1.21 -14.32 17.18
N SER A 237 0.47 -15.10 17.95
CA SER A 237 -0.66 -14.65 18.77
C SER A 237 -0.32 -13.56 19.79
N CYS A 238 0.93 -13.54 20.27
CA CYS A 238 1.44 -12.56 21.24
C CYS A 238 2.16 -11.36 20.60
N LEU A 239 2.33 -11.31 19.28
CA LEU A 239 3.01 -10.21 18.60
C LEU A 239 2.14 -8.95 18.58
N LYS A 240 2.79 -7.81 18.80
CA LYS A 240 2.21 -6.47 18.61
C LYS A 240 2.21 -6.10 17.13
N GLU A 241 1.44 -5.06 16.78
CA GLU A 241 1.30 -4.59 15.39
C GLU A 241 2.65 -4.35 14.70
N GLU A 242 3.59 -3.67 15.35
CA GLU A 242 4.91 -3.39 14.78
C GLU A 242 5.73 -4.66 14.57
N GLU A 243 5.71 -5.59 15.53
CA GLU A 243 6.40 -6.87 15.43
C GLU A 243 5.83 -7.72 14.29
N CYS A 244 4.52 -7.68 14.08
CA CYS A 244 3.88 -8.33 12.92
C CYS A 244 4.37 -7.73 11.59
N VAL A 245 4.48 -6.41 11.51
CA VAL A 245 4.96 -5.70 10.31
C VAL A 245 6.40 -6.08 10.01
N VAL A 246 7.29 -6.03 10.99
CA VAL A 246 8.70 -6.43 10.82
C VAL A 246 8.80 -7.90 10.42
N LYS A 247 8.06 -8.78 11.10
CA LYS A 247 8.07 -10.22 10.79
C LYS A 247 7.54 -10.48 9.38
N PHE A 248 6.53 -9.75 8.93
CA PHE A 248 5.99 -9.87 7.56
C PHE A 248 7.05 -9.49 6.52
N PHE A 249 7.75 -8.37 6.71
CA PHE A 249 8.84 -7.97 5.83
C PHE A 249 9.92 -9.05 5.73
N THR A 250 10.41 -9.55 6.88
CA THR A 250 11.42 -10.60 6.90
C THR A 250 10.93 -11.87 6.20
N THR A 251 9.69 -12.30 6.46
CA THR A 251 9.14 -13.52 5.86
C THR A 251 8.91 -13.39 4.35
N LEU A 252 8.50 -12.21 3.86
CA LEU A 252 8.28 -11.98 2.44
C LEU A 252 9.61 -11.83 1.66
N ALA A 253 10.65 -11.29 2.29
CA ALA A 253 11.95 -11.09 1.66
C ALA A 253 12.60 -12.40 1.16
N ASP A 254 12.23 -13.54 1.75
CA ASP A 254 12.71 -14.86 1.33
C ASP A 254 12.21 -15.27 -0.06
N CYS A 255 11.14 -14.66 -0.58
CA CYS A 255 10.53 -15.04 -1.86
C CYS A 255 10.17 -13.88 -2.80
N TYR A 256 10.25 -12.64 -2.32
CA TYR A 256 9.95 -11.46 -3.12
C TYR A 256 10.81 -10.27 -2.71
N ASP A 257 11.55 -9.73 -3.67
CA ASP A 257 12.29 -8.49 -3.47
C ASP A 257 11.36 -7.28 -3.66
N TYR A 258 10.92 -6.72 -2.54
CA TYR A 258 10.06 -5.54 -2.49
C TYR A 258 10.85 -4.23 -2.27
N ILE A 259 12.18 -4.31 -2.17
CA ILE A 259 13.05 -3.14 -1.97
C ILE A 259 13.89 -2.80 -3.20
N GLN A 260 13.82 -3.60 -4.27
CA GLN A 260 14.54 -3.39 -5.52
C GLN A 260 13.57 -3.33 -6.71
N GLU A 261 13.95 -2.56 -7.73
CA GLU A 261 13.31 -2.56 -9.05
C GLU A 261 14.31 -3.10 -10.07
N SER A 262 13.92 -4.06 -10.90
CA SER A 262 14.74 -4.60 -11.99
C SER A 262 14.16 -4.24 -13.36
N PHE A 263 15.03 -3.82 -14.27
CA PHE A 263 14.70 -3.37 -15.63
C PHE A 263 15.58 -4.09 -16.64
N THR A 264 14.97 -4.81 -17.57
CA THR A 264 15.70 -5.33 -18.73
C THR A 264 16.04 -4.18 -19.65
N CYS A 265 17.31 -3.99 -19.96
CA CYS A 265 17.80 -2.92 -20.82
C CYS A 265 18.94 -3.41 -21.73
N GLN A 266 19.23 -2.62 -22.75
CA GLN A 266 20.38 -2.85 -23.62
C GLN A 266 21.39 -1.74 -23.35
N LEU A 267 22.60 -2.11 -22.94
CA LEU A 267 23.68 -1.15 -22.73
C LEU A 267 24.49 -1.05 -24.03
N VAL A 268 24.47 0.12 -24.65
CA VAL A 268 25.25 0.40 -25.86
C VAL A 268 26.58 1.03 -25.44
N VAL A 269 27.65 0.24 -25.50
CA VAL A 269 29.01 0.69 -25.15
C VAL A 269 29.78 1.15 -26.41
N SER A 270 29.43 0.65 -27.59
CA SER A 270 29.93 1.11 -28.89
C SER A 270 28.96 0.77 -30.02
N HIS A 271 29.10 1.43 -31.19
CA HIS A 271 28.23 1.26 -32.37
C HIS A 271 28.11 -0.19 -32.89
N THR A 272 28.97 -1.10 -32.45
CA THR A 272 29.06 -2.48 -32.94
C THR A 272 28.78 -3.55 -31.88
N HIS A 273 28.67 -3.20 -30.60
CA HIS A 273 28.48 -4.18 -29.52
C HIS A 273 27.39 -3.72 -28.55
N SER A 274 26.36 -4.54 -28.44
CA SER A 274 25.27 -4.36 -27.50
C SER A 274 24.95 -5.68 -26.82
N HIS A 275 24.98 -5.68 -25.49
CA HIS A 275 24.55 -6.82 -24.69
C HIS A 275 23.26 -6.45 -23.95
N ILE A 276 22.37 -7.42 -23.81
CA ILE A 276 21.19 -7.28 -22.94
C ILE A 276 21.68 -7.44 -21.51
N TYR A 277 21.23 -6.56 -20.63
CA TYR A 277 21.50 -6.60 -19.21
C TYR A 277 20.19 -6.44 -18.44
N THR A 278 20.14 -7.01 -17.24
CA THR A 278 19.16 -6.61 -16.23
C THR A 278 19.81 -5.57 -15.35
N LEU A 279 19.22 -4.37 -15.33
CA LEU A 279 19.57 -3.27 -14.43
C LEU A 279 18.73 -3.42 -13.17
N THR A 280 19.38 -3.69 -12.05
CA THR A 280 18.73 -3.75 -10.75
C THR A 280 19.08 -2.51 -9.96
N HIS A 281 18.06 -1.73 -9.61
CA HIS A 281 18.17 -0.53 -8.80
C HIS A 281 17.93 -0.91 -7.33
N THR A 282 19.00 -0.89 -6.54
CA THR A 282 18.95 -1.13 -5.10
C THR A 282 19.02 0.19 -4.32
N HIS A 283 18.85 0.13 -3.01
CA HIS A 283 18.96 1.27 -2.09
C HIS A 283 20.37 1.92 -2.07
N THR A 284 21.40 1.25 -2.61
CA THR A 284 22.80 1.73 -2.57
C THR A 284 23.50 1.75 -3.92
N HIS A 285 23.12 0.88 -4.87
CA HIS A 285 23.84 0.70 -6.13
C HIS A 285 22.92 0.34 -7.30
N ILE A 286 23.38 0.71 -8.50
CA ILE A 286 22.88 0.17 -9.76
C ILE A 286 23.79 -1.01 -10.12
N GLN A 287 23.22 -2.20 -10.25
CA GLN A 287 23.93 -3.40 -10.67
C GLN A 287 23.46 -3.83 -12.06
N TYR A 288 24.41 -4.27 -12.88
CA TYR A 288 24.16 -4.83 -14.21
C TYR A 288 24.51 -6.31 -14.19
N THR A 289 23.53 -7.16 -14.46
CA THR A 289 23.75 -8.60 -14.66
C THR A 289 23.49 -8.96 -16.13
N PRO A 290 24.37 -9.72 -16.79
CA PRO A 290 24.13 -10.24 -18.15
C PRO A 290 22.83 -11.04 -18.24
#